data_AF-H8YW26-F1
#
_entry.id   AF-H8YW26-F1
#
_cell.length_a   1.000
_cell.length_b   1.000
_cell.length_c   1.000
_cell.angle_alpha   90.00
_cell.angle_beta   90.00
_cell.angle_gamma   90.00
#
_symmetry.space_group_name_H-M   'P 1'
#
loop_
_entity.id
_entity.type
_entity.pdbx_description
1 polymer ?
#
loop_
_entity_poly.entity_id
_entity_poly.type
_entity_poly.pdbx_seq_one_letter_code
_entity_poly.pdbx_strand_id
1 'polypeptide(L)'
;MATEEPAYTLVREGPDFELRRYAPQLLAETEVSGDFDDVGGDAFRRLADYIFGNNQAAEKIAMTAPVSQAPVAPEAKGGGTRIPMTAPVKQQADDAATGTYRISFVMPSRFTLETIPRPTDPRIELRQEPERLMAVLRYSGGWGESRYRAHERKLLEAVRAAGLTPIGTPVYARYNSPFSLPFLRRNEVMVEIK
;
A
#
# COMPACT_ATOMS: atom_id res chain seq x y z
N MET A 1 10.97 19.42 -7.82
CA MET A 1 11.74 18.38 -7.09
C MET A 1 11.07 17.05 -7.38
N ALA A 2 11.81 16.04 -7.82
CA ALA A 2 11.28 14.69 -7.93
C ALA A 2 11.09 14.12 -6.52
N THR A 3 9.93 13.54 -6.25
CA THR A 3 9.65 12.81 -5.01
C THR A 3 10.42 11.49 -5.05
N GLU A 4 11.11 11.12 -3.97
CA GLU A 4 11.84 9.84 -3.89
C GLU A 4 10.87 8.66 -3.99
N GLU A 5 11.26 7.61 -4.71
CA GLU A 5 10.49 6.37 -4.91
C GLU A 5 11.31 5.14 -4.49
N PRO A 6 10.66 4.03 -4.05
CA PRO A 6 11.36 2.81 -3.71
C PRO A 6 12.22 2.29 -4.86
N ALA A 7 13.47 1.95 -4.56
CA ALA A 7 14.35 1.31 -5.52
C ALA A 7 13.90 -0.13 -5.79
N TYR A 8 13.88 -0.52 -7.07
CA TYR A 8 13.62 -1.89 -7.49
C TYR A 8 14.47 -2.29 -8.69
N THR A 9 14.65 -3.60 -8.85
CA THR A 9 15.18 -4.21 -10.08
C THR A 9 14.03 -4.84 -10.85
N LEU A 10 13.90 -4.54 -12.14
CA LEU A 10 12.95 -5.21 -13.02
C LEU A 10 13.45 -6.63 -13.31
N VAL A 11 12.72 -7.63 -12.80
CA VAL A 11 13.03 -9.06 -12.99
C VAL A 11 12.44 -9.58 -14.28
N ARG A 12 11.20 -9.17 -14.61
CA ARG A 12 10.52 -9.56 -15.84
C ARG A 12 9.49 -8.50 -16.22
N GLU A 13 9.44 -8.14 -17.49
CA GLU A 13 8.36 -7.34 -18.05
C GLU A 13 7.39 -8.27 -18.78
N GLY A 14 6.09 -8.16 -18.47
CA GLY A 14 5.02 -8.90 -19.13
C GLY A 14 3.99 -7.94 -19.75
N PRO A 15 3.08 -8.44 -20.58
CA PRO A 15 2.07 -7.61 -21.25
C PRO A 15 1.08 -6.97 -20.28
N ASP A 16 0.82 -7.61 -19.12
CA ASP A 16 -0.18 -7.16 -18.15
C ASP A 16 0.41 -6.67 -16.83
N PHE A 17 1.62 -7.10 -16.48
CA PHE A 17 2.28 -6.73 -15.23
C PHE A 17 3.80 -6.82 -15.35
N GLU A 18 4.48 -6.08 -14.48
CA GLU A 18 5.92 -6.16 -14.26
C GLU A 18 6.21 -6.98 -13.01
N LEU A 19 7.28 -7.77 -13.02
CA LEU A 19 7.81 -8.44 -11.86
C LEU A 19 9.02 -7.64 -11.38
N ARG A 20 8.90 -7.03 -10.20
CA ARG A 20 9.89 -6.12 -9.62
C ARG A 20 10.42 -6.68 -8.30
N ARG A 21 11.73 -6.66 -8.11
CA ARG A 21 12.38 -6.97 -6.83
C ARG A 21 12.67 -5.65 -6.11
N TYR A 22 11.94 -5.38 -5.05
CA TYR A 22 12.12 -4.18 -4.23
C TYR A 22 13.19 -4.43 -3.18
N ALA A 23 14.11 -3.48 -3.01
CA ALA A 23 15.07 -3.48 -1.91
C ALA A 23 14.36 -3.34 -0.55
N PRO A 24 15.01 -3.71 0.56
CA PRO A 24 14.46 -3.45 1.89
C PRO A 24 14.09 -1.97 2.06
N GLN A 25 12.91 -1.72 2.61
CA GLN A 25 12.38 -0.36 2.76
C GLN A 25 11.78 -0.17 4.14
N LEU A 26 11.94 1.04 4.67
CA LEU A 26 11.34 1.46 5.93
C LEU A 26 10.00 2.12 5.64
N LEU A 27 8.96 1.70 6.34
CA LEU A 27 7.61 2.25 6.23
C LEU A 27 7.21 2.93 7.54
N ALA A 28 6.50 4.05 7.41
CA ALA A 28 5.64 4.57 8.47
C ALA A 28 4.19 4.24 8.11
N GLU A 29 3.47 3.55 8.98
CA GLU A 29 2.14 3.04 8.69
C GLU A 29 1.16 3.28 9.82
N THR A 30 -0.12 3.32 9.46
CA THR A 30 -1.22 3.48 10.40
C THR A 30 -2.44 2.71 9.91
N GLU A 31 -3.23 2.22 10.85
CA GLU A 31 -4.51 1.58 10.54
C GLU A 31 -5.69 2.52 10.79
N VAL A 32 -6.69 2.43 9.92
CA VAL A 32 -7.95 3.19 9.99
C VAL A 32 -9.10 2.30 9.55
N SER A 33 -10.17 2.28 10.35
CA SER A 33 -11.42 1.60 9.99
C SER A 33 -12.35 2.56 9.26
N GLY A 34 -13.01 2.11 8.21
CA GLY A 34 -13.94 2.91 7.41
C GLY A 34 -14.15 2.36 6.01
N ASP A 35 -14.65 3.21 5.13
CA ASP A 35 -14.85 2.89 3.72
C ASP A 35 -13.56 3.10 2.92
N PHE A 36 -13.33 2.27 1.91
CA PHE A 36 -12.08 2.25 1.13
C PHE A 36 -11.70 3.64 0.59
N ASP A 37 -12.69 4.40 0.12
CA ASP A 37 -12.49 5.70 -0.50
C ASP A 37 -12.22 6.82 0.53
N ASP A 38 -12.63 6.62 1.79
CA ASP A 38 -12.59 7.65 2.84
C ASP A 38 -11.38 7.51 3.78
N VAL A 39 -10.93 6.28 4.06
CA VAL A 39 -9.81 6.02 4.99
C VAL A 39 -8.50 6.68 4.57
N GLY A 40 -8.33 6.95 3.28
CA GLY A 40 -7.11 7.53 2.75
C GLY A 40 -6.81 8.93 3.30
N GLY A 41 -7.84 9.75 3.54
CA GLY A 41 -7.65 11.15 3.96
C GLY A 41 -7.15 11.30 5.39
N ASP A 42 -7.76 10.58 6.33
CA ASP A 42 -7.41 10.64 7.75
C ASP A 42 -6.05 10.00 8.03
N ALA A 43 -5.80 8.83 7.41
CA ALA A 43 -4.51 8.16 7.52
C ALA A 43 -3.37 8.99 6.91
N PHE A 44 -3.61 9.61 5.75
CA PHE A 44 -2.62 10.49 5.12
C PHE A 44 -2.30 11.67 6.02
N ARG A 45 -3.30 12.35 6.60
CA ARG A 45 -3.06 13.49 7.50
C ARG A 45 -2.22 13.07 8.72
N ARG A 46 -2.53 11.92 9.33
CA ARG A 46 -1.75 11.38 10.46
C ARG A 46 -0.28 11.15 10.11
N LEU A 47 0.00 10.48 8.99
CA LEU A 47 1.37 10.22 8.54
C LEU A 47 2.07 11.51 8.05
N ALA A 48 1.33 12.42 7.44
CA ALA A 48 1.83 13.73 7.03
C ALA A 48 2.29 14.55 8.24
N ASP A 49 1.47 14.63 9.30
CA ASP A 49 1.82 15.34 10.54
C ASP A 49 3.14 14.84 11.13
N TYR A 50 3.34 13.51 11.12
CA TYR A 50 4.60 12.88 11.55
C TYR A 50 5.81 13.35 10.73
N ILE A 51 5.74 13.26 9.40
CA ILE A 51 6.87 13.65 8.54
C ILE A 51 7.09 15.17 8.51
N PHE A 52 6.08 15.99 8.85
CA PHE A 52 6.20 17.44 8.91
C PHE A 52 6.69 17.98 10.26
N GLY A 53 7.08 17.10 11.18
CA GLY A 53 7.77 17.47 12.42
C GLY A 53 7.03 17.10 13.70
N ASN A 54 5.86 16.46 13.64
CA ASN A 54 5.23 15.89 14.82
C ASN A 54 5.84 14.51 15.16
N ASN A 55 7.12 14.53 15.51
CA ASN A 55 7.90 13.40 15.97
C ASN A 55 8.79 13.85 17.13
N GLN A 56 9.39 12.90 17.85
CA GLN A 56 10.11 13.20 19.09
C GLN A 56 11.32 14.12 18.90
N ALA A 57 11.85 14.23 17.67
CA ALA A 57 12.99 15.09 17.35
C ALA A 57 12.59 16.44 16.73
N ALA A 58 11.29 16.69 16.51
CA ALA A 58 10.78 17.82 15.73
C ALA A 58 11.41 17.96 14.32
N GLU A 59 11.87 16.85 13.74
CA GLU A 59 12.60 16.83 12.47
C GLU A 59 11.63 16.72 11.29
N LYS A 60 11.90 17.45 10.20
CA LYS A 60 11.15 17.30 8.95
C LYS A 60 11.74 16.19 8.08
N ILE A 61 10.90 15.22 7.76
CA ILE A 61 11.20 14.11 6.86
C ILE A 61 10.67 14.46 5.46
N ALA A 62 11.48 14.19 4.44
CA ALA A 62 11.08 14.45 3.06
C ALA A 62 9.96 13.49 2.64
N MET A 63 8.93 14.01 1.96
CA MET A 63 7.86 13.18 1.43
C MET A 63 8.37 12.30 0.28
N THR A 64 7.86 11.08 0.21
CA THR A 64 8.16 10.09 -0.83
C THR A 64 6.88 9.70 -1.58
N ALA A 65 7.01 8.89 -2.62
CA ALA A 65 5.92 8.22 -3.30
C ALA A 65 6.27 6.73 -3.47
N PRO A 66 5.30 5.81 -3.52
CA PRO A 66 3.86 6.02 -3.40
C PRO A 66 3.35 6.07 -1.95
N VAL A 67 2.11 6.53 -1.79
CA VAL A 67 1.27 6.22 -0.62
C VAL A 67 0.56 4.90 -0.88
N SER A 68 0.77 3.94 0.01
CA SER A 68 0.20 2.60 -0.11
C SER A 68 -1.04 2.43 0.77
N GLN A 69 -2.01 1.64 0.32
CA GLN A 69 -3.21 1.24 1.06
C GLN A 69 -3.44 -0.26 0.85
N ALA A 70 -3.61 -1.01 1.93
CA ALA A 70 -3.89 -2.44 1.90
C ALA A 70 -4.97 -2.79 2.93
N PRO A 71 -5.85 -3.77 2.65
CA PRO A 71 -6.78 -4.26 3.66
C PRO A 71 -6.01 -5.00 4.76
N VAL A 72 -6.37 -4.73 6.01
CA VAL A 72 -5.94 -5.54 7.16
C VAL A 72 -6.87 -6.74 7.22
N ALA A 73 -6.32 -7.93 7.00
CA ALA A 73 -7.11 -9.15 7.16
C ALA A 73 -7.57 -9.23 8.63
N PRO A 74 -8.87 -9.47 8.91
CA PRO A 74 -9.29 -9.71 10.27
C PRO A 74 -8.50 -10.91 10.81
N GLU A 75 -7.89 -10.77 11.99
CA GLU A 75 -7.17 -11.86 12.62
C GLU A 75 -8.11 -13.07 12.71
N ALA A 76 -7.79 -14.13 11.97
CA ALA A 76 -8.45 -15.40 12.15
C ALA A 76 -8.07 -15.90 13.55
N LYS A 77 -9.00 -15.77 14.50
CA LYS A 77 -8.93 -16.54 15.75
C LYS A 77 -8.97 -18.03 15.38
N GLY A 78 -7.80 -18.63 15.19
CA GLY A 78 -7.64 -20.06 14.92
C GLY A 78 -6.52 -20.35 13.92
N GLY A 79 -5.43 -20.95 14.43
CA GLY A 79 -4.27 -21.37 13.63
C GLY A 79 -4.67 -22.24 12.44
N GLY A 80 -4.32 -21.76 11.25
CA GLY A 80 -4.51 -22.47 9.99
C GLY A 80 -4.44 -21.49 8.84
N THR A 81 -3.34 -21.55 8.07
CA THR A 81 -3.08 -20.73 6.89
C THR A 81 -4.25 -20.82 5.91
N ARG A 82 -5.17 -19.86 5.98
CA ARG A 82 -6.20 -19.63 4.97
C ARG A 82 -5.85 -18.34 4.27
N ILE A 83 -5.50 -18.46 2.98
CA ILE A 83 -5.39 -17.33 2.06
C ILE A 83 -6.82 -16.76 1.92
N PRO A 84 -7.12 -15.53 2.37
CA PRO A 84 -8.47 -15.01 2.24
C PRO A 84 -8.74 -14.66 0.77
N MET A 85 -9.49 -15.51 0.07
CA MET A 85 -10.20 -15.13 -1.17
C MET A 85 -11.49 -14.36 -0.80
N THR A 86 -11.36 -13.25 -0.07
CA THR A 86 -12.52 -12.58 0.54
C THR A 86 -12.52 -11.08 0.25
N ALA A 87 -12.92 -10.72 -0.96
CA ALA A 87 -13.91 -9.65 -1.07
C ALA A 87 -15.27 -10.32 -0.84
N PRO A 88 -16.12 -9.86 0.10
CA PRO A 88 -17.41 -10.48 0.33
C PRO A 88 -18.29 -10.29 -0.90
N VAL A 89 -18.83 -11.40 -1.41
CA VAL A 89 -20.01 -11.38 -2.27
C VAL A 89 -21.13 -10.79 -1.41
N LYS A 90 -21.68 -9.64 -1.82
CA LYS A 90 -22.77 -8.97 -1.12
C LYS A 90 -23.92 -9.96 -0.92
N GLN A 91 -24.10 -10.42 0.31
CA GLN A 91 -25.28 -11.16 0.71
C GLN A 91 -25.86 -10.46 1.95
N GLN A 92 -26.91 -9.68 1.66
CA GLN A 92 -27.95 -9.21 2.57
C GLN A 92 -27.53 -8.27 3.71
N ALA A 93 -28.13 -7.08 3.69
CA ALA A 93 -27.89 -5.97 4.60
C ALA A 93 -28.19 -6.36 6.05
N ASP A 94 -27.16 -6.24 6.90
CA ASP A 94 -27.24 -5.78 8.28
C ASP A 94 -25.87 -5.15 8.62
N ASP A 95 -25.90 -3.84 8.90
CA ASP A 95 -24.82 -2.91 9.22
C ASP A 95 -23.60 -2.82 8.29
N ALA A 96 -23.22 -1.59 7.95
CA ALA A 96 -22.07 -1.26 7.12
C ALA A 96 -20.79 -1.92 7.66
N ALA A 97 -20.37 -3.03 7.04
CA ALA A 97 -19.10 -3.67 7.33
C ALA A 97 -17.95 -2.77 6.87
N THR A 98 -17.61 -1.79 7.69
CA THR A 98 -16.45 -0.92 7.53
C THR A 98 -15.20 -1.79 7.63
N GLY A 99 -14.34 -1.74 6.60
CA GLY A 99 -13.09 -2.46 6.57
C GLY A 99 -12.03 -1.75 7.41
N THR A 100 -11.02 -2.48 7.88
CA THR A 100 -9.81 -1.83 8.42
C THR A 100 -8.73 -1.85 7.36
N TYR A 101 -8.14 -0.69 7.11
CA TYR A 101 -7.12 -0.49 6.09
C TYR A 101 -5.84 0.04 6.72
N ARG A 102 -4.72 -0.51 6.25
CA ARG A 102 -3.38 -0.03 6.56
C ARG A 102 -2.92 0.90 5.47
N ILE A 103 -2.53 2.10 5.84
CA ILE A 103 -1.94 3.08 4.95
C ILE A 103 -0.48 3.23 5.34
N SER A 104 0.42 3.21 4.36
CA SER A 104 1.86 3.26 4.58
C SER A 104 2.53 4.29 3.67
N PHE A 105 3.47 5.05 4.24
CA PHE A 105 4.43 5.87 3.51
C PHE A 105 5.78 5.17 3.51
N VAL A 106 6.47 5.21 2.38
CA VAL A 106 7.86 4.78 2.28
C VAL A 106 8.74 5.88 2.88
N MET A 107 9.69 5.55 3.73
CA MET A 107 10.59 6.55 4.29
C MET A 107 11.79 6.76 3.36
N PRO A 108 12.37 7.97 3.31
CA PRO A 108 13.58 8.24 2.54
C PRO A 108 14.70 7.24 2.86
N SER A 109 15.41 6.76 1.84
CA SER A 109 16.43 5.71 1.93
C SER A 109 17.60 6.01 2.88
N ARG A 110 17.78 7.29 3.27
CA ARG A 110 18.77 7.69 4.29
C ARG A 110 18.43 7.21 5.71
N PHE A 111 17.18 6.85 5.97
CA PHE A 111 16.71 6.45 7.29
C PHE A 111 16.75 4.94 7.49
N THR A 112 17.00 4.57 8.75
CA THR A 112 16.90 3.20 9.26
C THR A 112 15.98 3.21 10.47
N LEU A 113 15.58 2.04 10.98
CA LEU A 113 14.80 1.95 12.23
C LEU A 113 15.49 2.63 13.42
N GLU A 114 16.81 2.73 13.42
CA GLU A 114 17.59 3.34 14.50
C GLU A 114 17.70 4.86 14.35
N THR A 115 17.78 5.35 13.10
CA THR A 115 18.04 6.76 12.82
C THR A 115 16.78 7.58 12.56
N ILE A 116 15.66 6.94 12.26
CA ILE A 116 14.42 7.66 11.98
C ILE A 116 13.83 8.27 13.27
N PRO A 117 13.37 9.53 13.24
CA PRO A 117 12.68 10.14 14.38
C PRO A 117 11.47 9.31 14.82
N ARG A 118 11.37 8.98 16.10
CA ARG A 118 10.25 8.19 16.62
C ARG A 118 8.94 9.00 16.55
N PRO A 119 7.82 8.40 16.14
CA PRO A 119 6.52 9.05 16.19
C PRO A 119 6.14 9.45 17.62
N THR A 120 5.41 10.55 17.76
CA THR A 120 4.73 10.95 19.02
C THR A 120 3.33 10.33 19.11
N ASP A 121 2.70 10.08 17.96
CA ASP A 121 1.40 9.42 17.87
C ASP A 121 1.58 7.89 17.95
N PRO A 122 1.04 7.22 18.97
CA PRO A 122 1.18 5.77 19.15
C PRO A 122 0.43 4.95 18.08
N ARG A 123 -0.41 5.58 17.25
CA ARG A 123 -1.10 4.93 16.13
C ARG A 123 -0.24 4.81 14.88
N ILE A 124 0.95 5.42 14.89
CA ILE A 124 1.93 5.32 13.80
C ILE A 124 2.97 4.28 14.18
N GLU A 125 3.09 3.26 13.35
CA GLU A 125 4.07 2.20 13.49
C GLU A 125 5.17 2.36 12.44
N LEU A 126 6.41 2.06 12.85
CA LEU A 126 7.56 2.00 11.96
C LEU A 126 7.89 0.55 11.67
N ARG A 127 7.86 0.16 10.39
CA ARG A 127 8.09 -1.23 9.97
C ARG A 127 9.18 -1.30 8.91
N GLN A 128 10.16 -2.16 9.15
CA GLN A 128 11.11 -2.55 8.10
C GLN A 128 10.50 -3.68 7.28
N GLU A 129 10.35 -3.47 5.99
CA GLU A 129 10.06 -4.53 5.04
C GLU A 129 11.37 -5.06 4.44
N PRO A 130 11.54 -6.38 4.36
CA PRO A 130 12.70 -6.98 3.72
C PRO A 130 12.62 -6.84 2.20
N GLU A 131 13.67 -7.29 1.51
CA GLU A 131 13.61 -7.47 0.07
C GLU A 131 12.44 -8.41 -0.30
N ARG A 132 11.65 -8.02 -1.31
CA ARG A 132 10.52 -8.82 -1.76
C ARG A 132 10.29 -8.71 -3.26
N LEU A 133 9.71 -9.76 -3.81
CA LEU A 133 9.35 -9.86 -5.21
C LEU A 133 7.87 -9.50 -5.37
N MET A 134 7.56 -8.48 -6.17
CA MET A 134 6.21 -7.97 -6.36
C MET A 134 5.82 -8.08 -7.84
N ALA A 135 4.64 -8.60 -8.12
CA ALA A 135 3.98 -8.38 -9.40
C ALA A 135 3.22 -7.06 -9.33
N VAL A 136 3.41 -6.20 -10.34
CA VAL A 136 2.92 -4.82 -10.34
C VAL A 136 2.19 -4.53 -11.64
N LEU A 137 0.94 -4.10 -11.53
CA LEU A 137 0.13 -3.61 -12.65
C LEU A 137 -0.07 -2.10 -12.50
N ARG A 138 0.43 -1.35 -13.48
CA ARG A 138 0.27 0.10 -13.57
C ARG A 138 -0.99 0.48 -14.35
N TYR A 139 -1.72 1.47 -13.86
CA TYR A 139 -2.89 2.03 -14.53
C TYR A 139 -3.07 3.52 -14.22
N SER A 140 -3.96 4.18 -14.97
CA SER A 140 -4.31 5.60 -14.80
C SER A 140 -5.79 5.79 -14.45
N GLY A 141 -6.15 7.02 -14.06
CA GLY A 141 -7.52 7.41 -13.72
C GLY A 141 -7.73 7.68 -12.23
N GLY A 142 -9.01 7.69 -11.83
CA GLY A 142 -9.44 8.00 -10.47
C GLY A 142 -9.05 6.96 -9.42
N TRP A 143 -9.30 7.28 -8.16
CA TRP A 143 -8.90 6.48 -7.00
C TRP A 143 -10.02 5.65 -6.37
N GLY A 144 -11.20 5.60 -6.99
CA GLY A 144 -12.34 4.87 -6.45
C GLY A 144 -12.09 3.36 -6.36
N GLU A 145 -12.63 2.75 -5.31
CA GLU A 145 -12.48 1.32 -5.02
C GLU A 145 -12.80 0.44 -6.23
N SER A 146 -13.90 0.72 -6.94
CA SER A 146 -14.32 -0.08 -8.10
C SER A 146 -13.24 -0.23 -9.17
N ARG A 147 -12.47 0.84 -9.40
CA ARG A 147 -11.35 0.84 -10.35
C ARG A 147 -10.17 0.06 -9.80
N TYR A 148 -9.82 0.26 -8.53
CA TYR A 148 -8.80 -0.53 -7.86
C TYR A 148 -9.12 -2.03 -7.96
N ARG A 149 -10.33 -2.45 -7.58
CA ARG A 149 -10.78 -3.84 -7.61
C ARG A 149 -10.77 -4.46 -9.01
N ALA A 150 -11.08 -3.67 -10.04
CA ALA A 150 -10.98 -4.13 -11.42
C ALA A 150 -9.54 -4.47 -11.82
N HIS A 151 -8.58 -3.62 -11.44
CA HIS A 151 -7.16 -3.83 -11.74
C HIS A 151 -6.52 -4.90 -10.83
N GLU A 152 -6.99 -5.02 -9.59
CA GLU A 152 -6.64 -6.11 -8.67
C GLU A 152 -6.99 -7.47 -9.27
N ARG A 153 -8.22 -7.65 -9.76
CA ARG A 153 -8.62 -8.89 -10.43
C ARG A 153 -7.77 -9.16 -11.67
N LYS A 154 -7.57 -8.15 -12.51
CA LYS A 154 -6.72 -8.27 -13.71
C LYS A 154 -5.31 -8.73 -13.38
N LEU A 155 -4.68 -8.14 -12.36
CA LEU A 155 -3.34 -8.51 -11.92
C LEU A 155 -3.32 -9.96 -11.42
N LEU A 156 -4.25 -10.35 -10.55
CA LEU A 156 -4.28 -11.69 -9.97
C LEU A 156 -4.51 -12.78 -11.04
N GLU A 157 -5.37 -12.52 -12.02
CA GLU A 157 -5.59 -13.41 -13.16
C GLU A 157 -4.32 -13.57 -14.00
N ALA A 158 -3.64 -12.46 -14.33
CA ALA A 158 -2.41 -12.48 -15.11
C ALA A 158 -1.25 -13.18 -14.38
N VAL A 159 -1.10 -12.94 -13.07
CA VAL A 159 -0.09 -13.60 -12.22
C VAL A 159 -0.30 -15.12 -12.21
N ARG A 160 -1.55 -15.58 -12.01
CA ARG A 160 -1.90 -17.00 -12.02
C ARG A 160 -1.69 -17.63 -13.40
N ALA A 161 -2.07 -16.94 -14.46
CA ALA A 161 -1.86 -17.40 -15.84
C ALA A 161 -0.36 -17.53 -16.17
N ALA A 162 0.49 -16.72 -15.55
CA ALA A 162 1.95 -16.80 -15.66
C ALA A 162 2.59 -17.88 -14.77
N GLY A 163 1.79 -18.72 -14.09
CA GLY A 163 2.26 -19.78 -13.20
C GLY A 163 2.89 -19.29 -11.90
N LEU A 164 2.68 -18.02 -11.52
CA LEU A 164 3.19 -17.44 -10.28
C LEU A 164 2.16 -17.57 -9.16
N THR A 165 2.65 -17.65 -7.92
CA THR A 165 1.80 -17.75 -6.72
C THR A 165 1.81 -16.43 -5.95
N PRO A 166 0.69 -15.68 -5.90
CA PRO A 166 0.60 -14.50 -5.05
C PRO A 166 0.56 -14.89 -3.57
N ILE A 167 1.29 -14.15 -2.75
CA ILE A 167 1.30 -14.27 -1.29
C ILE A 167 0.88 -12.93 -0.66
N GLY A 168 0.10 -13.01 0.40
CA GLY A 168 -0.43 -11.83 1.09
C GLY A 168 -1.58 -11.13 0.37
N THR A 169 -1.91 -9.93 0.83
CA THR A 169 -2.98 -9.09 0.30
C THR A 169 -2.44 -8.12 -0.77
N PRO A 170 -3.19 -7.86 -1.85
CA PRO A 170 -2.80 -6.84 -2.81
C PRO A 170 -2.73 -5.45 -2.16
N VAL A 171 -1.76 -4.66 -2.62
CA VAL A 171 -1.46 -3.31 -2.16
C VAL A 171 -1.83 -2.32 -3.24
N TYR A 172 -2.59 -1.29 -2.88
CA TYR A 172 -2.89 -0.16 -3.73
C TYR A 172 -1.87 0.97 -3.54
N ALA A 173 -1.08 1.29 -4.55
CA ALA A 173 -0.05 2.33 -4.52
C ALA A 173 -0.45 3.56 -5.36
N ARG A 174 -0.46 4.73 -4.72
CA ARG A 174 -0.81 6.03 -5.33
C ARG A 174 0.42 6.94 -5.35
N TYR A 175 0.83 7.38 -6.53
CA TYR A 175 2.06 8.16 -6.68
C TYR A 175 1.84 9.67 -6.77
N ASN A 176 0.63 10.10 -7.09
CA ASN A 176 0.34 11.48 -7.41
C ASN A 176 -0.39 12.18 -6.26
N SER A 177 -0.20 13.50 -6.20
CA SER A 177 -0.96 14.38 -5.31
C SER A 177 -2.47 14.33 -5.63
N PRO A 178 -3.35 14.54 -4.64
CA PRO A 178 -4.79 14.69 -4.88
C PRO A 178 -5.16 15.74 -5.92
N PHE A 179 -4.31 16.77 -6.10
CA PHE A 179 -4.52 17.85 -7.08
C PHE A 179 -4.11 17.50 -8.51
N SER A 180 -3.44 16.36 -8.75
CA SER A 180 -3.09 15.93 -10.11
C SER A 180 -4.35 15.54 -10.90
N LEU A 181 -4.40 15.91 -12.19
CA LEU A 181 -5.50 15.55 -13.09
C LEU A 181 -5.64 14.02 -13.20
N PRO A 182 -6.86 13.44 -13.13
CA PRO A 182 -7.05 11.99 -13.03
C PRO A 182 -6.37 11.15 -14.12
N PHE A 183 -6.37 11.61 -15.36
CA PHE A 183 -5.75 10.89 -16.49
C PHE A 183 -4.21 10.92 -16.47
N LEU A 184 -3.60 11.84 -15.69
CA LEU A 184 -2.16 11.92 -15.49
C LEU A 184 -1.69 11.15 -14.24
N ARG A 185 -2.61 10.61 -13.45
CA ARG A 185 -2.26 9.86 -12.23
C ARG A 185 -1.68 8.50 -12.61
N ARG A 186 -0.55 8.15 -12.00
CA ARG A 186 0.01 6.80 -11.91
C ARG A 186 -0.53 6.15 -10.64
N ASN A 187 -1.22 5.05 -10.86
CA ASN A 187 -1.70 4.13 -9.84
C ASN A 187 -1.08 2.76 -10.12
N GLU A 188 -0.80 2.00 -9.07
CA GLU A 188 -0.34 0.63 -9.20
C GLU A 188 -1.12 -0.27 -8.26
N VAL A 189 -1.46 -1.48 -8.72
CA VAL A 189 -1.81 -2.60 -7.83
C VAL A 189 -0.61 -3.52 -7.78
N MET A 190 -0.24 -3.94 -6.58
CA MET A 190 0.94 -4.77 -6.34
C MET A 190 0.55 -6.00 -5.52
N VAL A 191 1.14 -7.15 -5.80
CA VAL A 191 0.99 -8.34 -4.94
C VAL A 191 2.33 -9.04 -4.84
N GLU A 192 2.67 -9.50 -3.63
CA GLU A 192 3.92 -10.20 -3.39
C GLU A 192 3.86 -11.61 -4.00
N ILE A 193 4.99 -12.11 -4.51
CA ILE A 193 5.11 -13.37 -5.22
C ILE A 193 6.11 -14.28 -4.51
N LYS A 194 5.76 -15.57 -4.39
CA LYS A 194 6.66 -16.63 -3.91
C LYS A 194 7.48 -17.26 -5.04
#